data_AF-A0A259MDL4-F1
#
_entry.id   AF-A0A259MDL4-F1
#
_cell.length_a   1.000
_cell.length_b   1.000
_cell.length_c   1.000
_cell.angle_alpha   90.00
_cell.angle_beta   90.00
_cell.angle_gamma   90.00
#
_symmetry.space_group_name_H-M   'P 1'
#
loop_
_entity.id
_entity.type
_entity.pdbx_description
1 polymer ?
#
loop_
_entity_poly.entity_id
_entity_poly.type
_entity_poly.pdbx_seq_one_letter_code
_entity_poly.pdbx_strand_id
1 'polypeptide(L)'
;MTDVFEIIVEPSSRRRRSRALLSDKQRAAALFRVWHGVRDMIEEAERLGDSEMVHFLAISQLLVEERITTLTSGVPAFAIVDTSRPN
;
A
#
# COMPACT_ATOMS: atom_id res chain seq x y z
N MET A 1 -16.25 12.78 -44.30
CA MET A 1 -14.81 12.77 -44.02
C MET A 1 -14.64 12.70 -42.52
N THR A 2 -14.43 11.50 -41.98
CA THR A 2 -14.22 11.26 -40.55
C THR A 2 -12.72 11.07 -40.34
N ASP A 3 -12.07 12.07 -39.76
CA ASP A 3 -10.68 11.97 -39.32
C ASP A 3 -10.59 10.95 -38.18
N VAL A 4 -9.89 9.85 -38.44
CA VAL A 4 -9.55 8.86 -37.43
C VAL A 4 -8.17 9.24 -36.89
N PHE A 5 -8.11 9.76 -35.67
CA PHE A 5 -6.85 10.00 -35.00
C PHE A 5 -6.40 8.70 -34.32
N GLU A 6 -5.31 8.12 -34.83
CA GLU A 6 -4.64 6.98 -34.23
C GLU A 6 -3.70 7.49 -33.13
N ILE A 7 -4.04 7.21 -31.87
CA ILE A 7 -3.20 7.56 -30.72
C ILE A 7 -2.11 6.48 -30.61
N ILE A 8 -0.94 6.76 -31.19
CA ILE A 8 0.25 5.93 -31.03
C ILE A 8 0.86 6.24 -29.65
N VAL A 9 0.60 5.35 -28.69
CA VAL A 9 1.25 5.42 -27.37
C VAL A 9 2.65 4.82 -27.49
N GLU A 10 3.67 5.66 -27.65
CA GLU A 10 5.04 5.20 -27.50
C GLU A 10 5.27 4.71 -26.06
N PRO A 11 5.76 3.47 -25.86
CA PRO A 11 6.07 2.99 -24.53
C PRO A 11 7.25 3.80 -24.01
N SER A 12 6.99 4.72 -23.09
CA SER A 12 8.04 5.47 -22.39
C SER A 12 9.05 4.49 -21.78
N SER A 13 10.21 4.35 -22.42
CA SER A 13 11.31 3.47 -22.01
C SER A 13 12.10 4.06 -20.84
N ARG A 14 11.42 4.75 -19.91
CA ARG A 14 12.05 5.25 -18.68
C ARG A 14 12.21 4.10 -17.71
N ARG A 15 13.37 3.45 -17.79
CA ARG A 15 14.00 2.61 -16.76
C ARG A 15 13.00 1.79 -15.94
N ARG A 16 12.54 0.71 -16.56
CA ARG A 16 12.11 -0.49 -15.83
C ARG A 16 13.35 -1.09 -15.15
N ARG A 17 13.88 -0.43 -14.10
CA ARG A 17 14.64 -1.14 -13.07
C ARG A 17 13.72 -2.30 -12.73
N SER A 18 14.15 -3.51 -13.06
CA SER A 18 13.52 -4.74 -12.60
C SER A 18 13.03 -4.49 -11.17
N ARG A 19 11.73 -4.27 -10.99
CA ARG A 19 11.11 -4.36 -9.66
C ARG A 19 11.27 -5.83 -9.38
N ALA A 20 12.44 -6.20 -8.83
CA ALA A 20 12.65 -7.51 -8.27
C ALA A 20 11.40 -7.75 -7.43
N LEU A 21 10.62 -8.75 -7.82
CA LEU A 21 9.36 -9.06 -7.17
C LEU A 21 9.73 -9.27 -5.71
N LEU A 22 9.33 -8.33 -4.86
CA LEU A 22 9.62 -8.39 -3.43
C LEU A 22 9.18 -9.76 -2.93
N SER A 23 10.03 -10.43 -2.14
CA SER A 23 9.60 -11.66 -1.50
C SER A 23 8.40 -11.39 -0.61
N ASP A 24 7.59 -12.40 -0.32
CA ASP A 24 6.38 -12.21 0.48
C ASP A 24 6.70 -11.63 1.86
N LYS A 25 7.84 -12.00 2.45
CA LYS A 25 8.37 -11.39 3.68
C LYS A 25 8.68 -9.90 3.53
N GLN A 26 9.28 -9.49 2.41
CA GLN A 26 9.55 -8.07 2.12
C GLN A 26 8.26 -7.28 1.84
N ARG A 27 7.27 -7.91 1.19
CA ARG A 27 5.94 -7.32 0.96
C ARG A 27 5.18 -7.13 2.26
N ALA A 28 5.16 -8.14 3.12
CA ALA A 28 4.55 -8.08 4.44
C ALA A 28 5.19 -6.96 5.29
N ALA A 29 6.53 -6.85 5.29
CA ALA A 29 7.22 -5.78 6.00
C ALA A 29 6.91 -4.38 5.42
N ALA A 30 6.76 -4.26 4.10
CA ALA A 30 6.35 -2.99 3.49
C ALA A 30 4.91 -2.61 3.87
N LEU A 31 3.98 -3.57 3.87
CA LEU A 31 2.59 -3.34 4.27
C LEU A 31 2.47 -3.03 5.77
N PHE A 32 3.31 -3.62 6.62
CA PHE A 32 3.39 -3.28 8.03
C PHE A 32 3.78 -1.81 8.27
N ARG A 33 4.78 -1.31 7.53
CA ARG A 33 5.14 0.12 7.60
C ARG A 33 4.00 1.03 7.14
N VAL A 34 3.31 0.65 6.06
CA VAL A 34 2.13 1.39 5.59
C VAL A 34 1.02 1.40 6.64
N TRP A 35 0.74 0.24 7.25
CA TRP A 35 -0.27 0.12 8.30
C TRP A 35 0.03 1.05 9.49
N HIS A 36 1.28 1.10 9.95
CA HIS A 36 1.71 2.02 10.99
C HIS A 36 1.52 3.49 10.60
N GLY A 37 1.96 3.87 9.39
CA GLY A 37 1.75 5.24 8.91
C GLY A 37 0.28 5.63 8.81
N VAL A 38 -0.61 4.70 8.43
CA VAL A 38 -2.06 4.93 8.41
C VAL A 38 -2.61 5.12 9.81
N ARG A 39 -2.17 4.32 10.79
CA ARG A 39 -2.54 4.50 12.21
C ARG A 39 -2.15 5.90 12.71
N ASP A 40 -0.92 6.34 12.45
CA ASP A 40 -0.44 7.67 12.86
C ASP A 40 -1.28 8.79 12.21
N MET A 41 -1.65 8.63 10.93
CA MET A 41 -2.52 9.59 10.23
C MET A 41 -3.95 9.61 10.78
N ILE A 42 -4.49 8.47 11.22
CA ILE A 42 -5.81 8.41 11.86
C ILE A 42 -5.78 9.22 13.16
N GLU A 43 -4.77 9.01 14.00
CA GLU A 43 -4.63 9.75 15.25
C GLU A 43 -4.53 11.26 15.03
N GLU A 44 -3.82 11.70 13.98
CA GLU A 44 -3.76 13.12 13.61
C GLU A 44 -5.10 13.65 13.11
N ALA A 45 -5.80 12.89 12.25
CA ALA A 45 -7.13 13.29 11.77
C ALA A 45 -8.15 13.39 12.91
N GLU A 46 -8.09 12.47 13.88
CA GLU A 46 -8.90 12.52 15.11
C GLU A 46 -8.59 13.77 15.94
N ARG A 47 -7.30 14.12 16.12
CA ARG A 47 -6.89 15.35 16.81
C ARG A 47 -7.39 16.62 16.12
N LEU A 48 -7.44 16.62 14.79
CA LEU A 48 -7.94 17.73 13.98
C LEU A 48 -9.47 17.78 13.90
N GLY A 49 -10.17 16.74 14.36
CA GLY A 49 -11.62 16.63 14.26
C GLY A 49 -12.13 16.40 12.83
N ASP A 50 -11.27 15.94 11.92
CA ASP A 50 -11.62 15.69 10.51
C ASP A 50 -12.23 14.29 10.36
N SER A 51 -13.54 14.19 10.59
CA SER A 51 -14.27 12.92 10.55
C SER A 51 -14.29 12.24 9.16
N GLU A 52 -14.21 13.01 8.07
CA GLU A 52 -14.19 12.44 6.71
C GLU A 52 -12.82 11.78 6.45
N MET A 53 -11.74 12.45 6.84
CA MET A 53 -10.40 11.90 6.76
C MET A 53 -10.23 10.65 7.63
N VAL A 54 -10.75 10.66 8.86
CA VAL A 54 -10.77 9.47 9.73
C VAL A 54 -11.47 8.30 9.03
N HIS A 55 -12.62 8.53 8.41
CA HIS A 55 -13.36 7.47 7.71
C HIS A 55 -12.57 6.90 6.52
N PHE A 56 -11.99 7.78 5.70
CA PHE A 56 -11.17 7.39 4.55
C PHE A 56 -9.94 6.56 4.98
N LEU A 57 -9.25 7.00 6.03
CA LEU A 57 -8.07 6.31 6.56
C LEU A 57 -8.44 4.97 7.21
N ALA A 58 -9.59 4.88 7.89
CA ALA A 58 -10.09 3.62 8.44
C ALA A 58 -10.36 2.58 7.34
N ILE A 59 -10.93 2.98 6.21
CA ILE A 59 -11.10 2.09 5.04
C ILE A 59 -9.74 1.69 4.47
N SER A 60 -8.82 2.64 4.34
CA SER A 60 -7.47 2.38 3.82
C SER A 60 -6.73 1.35 4.67
N GLN A 61 -6.87 1.42 5.98
CA GLN A 61 -6.31 0.42 6.88
C GLN A 61 -6.93 -0.95 6.71
N LEU A 62 -8.26 -1.06 6.61
CA LEU A 62 -8.95 -2.33 6.42
C LEU A 62 -8.39 -3.06 5.18
N LEU A 63 -8.18 -2.31 4.09
CA LEU A 63 -7.59 -2.85 2.85
C LEU A 63 -6.14 -3.31 3.03
N VAL A 64 -5.34 -2.58 3.82
CA VAL A 64 -3.96 -2.98 4.13
C VAL A 64 -3.95 -4.29 4.93
N GLU A 65 -4.79 -4.39 5.96
CA GLU A 65 -4.93 -5.59 6.81
C GLU A 65 -5.40 -6.82 6.01
N GLU A 66 -6.35 -6.65 5.11
CA GLU A 66 -6.80 -7.71 4.19
C GLU A 66 -5.65 -8.22 3.31
N ARG A 67 -4.84 -7.31 2.77
CA ARG A 67 -3.68 -7.66 1.93
C ARG A 67 -2.59 -8.38 2.72
N ILE A 68 -2.34 -7.97 3.95
CA ILE A 68 -1.39 -8.66 4.83
C ILE A 68 -1.91 -10.06 5.14
N THR A 69 -3.17 -10.20 5.52
CA THR A 69 -3.80 -11.50 5.83
C THR A 69 -3.72 -12.45 4.63
N THR A 70 -3.91 -11.93 3.42
CA THR A 70 -3.75 -12.70 2.17
C THR A 70 -2.30 -13.17 1.96
N LEU A 71 -1.31 -12.32 2.26
CA LEU A 71 0.11 -12.64 2.10
C LEU A 71 0.66 -13.55 3.20
N THR A 72 0.05 -13.56 4.39
CA THR A 72 0.48 -14.38 5.53
C THR A 72 -0.35 -15.66 5.70
N SER A 73 -1.14 -16.06 4.68
CA SER A 73 -2.12 -17.16 4.67
C SER A 73 -1.86 -18.26 5.72
N GLY A 74 -2.65 -18.25 6.81
CA GLY A 74 -2.59 -19.26 7.87
C GLY A 74 -1.83 -18.86 9.13
N VAL A 75 -1.25 -17.66 9.17
CA VAL A 75 -0.53 -17.11 10.32
C VAL A 75 -1.13 -15.73 10.67
N PRO A 76 -1.27 -15.38 11.97
CA PRO A 76 -1.70 -14.04 12.37
C PRO A 76 -0.95 -12.95 11.60
N ALA A 77 -1.68 -11.93 11.15
CA ALA A 77 -1.10 -10.78 10.47
C ALA A 77 0.12 -10.27 11.28
N PHE A 78 1.22 -10.02 10.56
CA PHE A 78 2.51 -9.54 11.11
C PHE A 78 3.39 -10.54 11.88
N ALA A 79 2.98 -11.79 12.10
CA ALA A 79 3.82 -12.76 12.84
C ALA A 79 5.17 -13.08 12.16
N ILE A 80 5.25 -12.92 10.83
CA ILE A 80 6.46 -13.16 10.04
C ILE A 80 7.15 -11.87 9.58
N VAL A 81 6.67 -10.71 10.03
CA VAL A 81 7.27 -9.43 9.66
C VAL A 81 8.59 -9.24 10.38
N ASP A 82 9.61 -8.89 9.60
CA ASP A 82 10.91 -8.50 10.12
C ASP A 82 10.85 -7.04 10.59
N THR A 83 10.74 -6.84 11.89
CA THR A 83 10.72 -5.53 12.57
C THR A 83 12.12 -5.06 12.99
N SER A 84 13.19 -5.79 12.62
CA SER A 84 14.57 -5.40 12.95
C SER A 84 15.04 -4.11 12.26
N ARG A 85 14.25 -3.60 11.32
CA ARG A 85 14.51 -2.33 10.63
C ARG A 85 13.53 -1.26 11.14
N PRO A 86 14.01 -0.05 11.44
CA PRO A 86 13.16 1.05 11.86
C PRO A 86 12.14 1.41 10.76
N ASN A 87 11.01 1.97 11.19
CA ASN A 87 9.95 2.48 10.33
C ASN A 87 10.43 3.64 9.46
#